data_AF-A0A166CZX9-F1
#
_entry.id   AF-A0A166CZX9-F1
#
_cell.length_a   1.000
_cell.length_b   1.000
_cell.length_c   1.000
_cell.angle_alpha   90.00
_cell.angle_beta   90.00
_cell.angle_gamma   90.00
#
_symmetry.space_group_name_H-M   'P 1'
#
loop_
_entity.id
_entity.type
_entity.pdbx_description
1 polymer ?
#
loop_
_entity_poly.entity_id
_entity_poly.type
_entity_poly.pdbx_seq_one_letter_code
_entity_poly.pdbx_strand_id
1 'polypeptide(L)'
;TKPTSNVMIIVMDNPVADRLWGQIEVEDSHGVSIWHALNAIYEYFSEPITREDLDYLQRLDPSNHALILEAARNRVNAQPGSTPASFGSRGLKRVDILGDKRNFWGL
;
A
#
# COMPACT_ATOMS: atom_id res chain seq x y z
N THR A 1 16.00 -3.86 19.65
CA THR A 1 14.62 -3.32 19.81
C THR A 1 14.62 -1.88 19.35
N LYS A 2 13.72 -1.49 18.45
CA LYS A 2 13.59 -0.07 18.04
C LYS A 2 12.97 0.73 19.20
N PRO A 3 13.33 2.01 19.40
CA PRO A 3 12.73 2.83 20.45
C PRO A 3 11.21 2.92 20.23
N THR A 4 10.47 2.78 21.32
CA THR A 4 9.02 2.99 21.37
C THR A 4 8.73 4.40 21.88
N SER A 5 7.64 4.99 21.42
CA SER A 5 7.10 6.26 21.90
C SER A 5 5.61 6.11 22.14
N ASN A 6 5.03 6.91 23.03
CA ASN A 6 3.56 6.94 23.18
C ASN A 6 2.91 7.71 22.02
N VAL A 7 3.68 8.54 21.33
CA VAL A 7 3.24 9.34 20.18
C VAL A 7 4.22 9.18 19.03
N MET A 8 3.71 8.85 17.85
CA MET A 8 4.45 8.89 16.59
C MET A 8 3.85 9.96 15.70
N ILE A 9 4.74 10.76 15.12
CA ILE A 9 4.41 11.79 14.15
C ILE A 9 4.86 11.31 12.77
N ILE A 10 3.92 11.16 11.84
CA ILE A 10 4.20 10.84 10.44
C ILE A 10 3.95 12.09 9.61
N VAL A 11 5.00 12.55 8.93
CA VAL A 11 4.98 13.72 8.04
C VAL A 11 5.19 13.29 6.60
N MET A 12 4.65 14.08 5.67
CA MET A 12 4.85 13.85 4.24
C MET A 12 6.07 14.63 3.76
N ASP A 13 6.95 13.98 3.00
CA ASP A 13 8.10 14.63 2.36
C ASP A 13 7.68 15.47 1.12
N ASN A 14 6.48 15.21 0.60
CA ASN A 14 5.89 15.92 -0.53
C ASN A 14 4.99 17.08 -0.06
N PRO A 15 5.32 18.35 -0.40
CA PRO A 15 4.55 19.52 0.07
C PRO A 15 3.09 19.58 -0.37
N VAL A 16 2.73 18.92 -1.48
CA VAL A 16 1.33 18.86 -1.95
C VAL A 16 0.56 17.85 -1.12
N ALA A 17 1.15 16.68 -0.87
CA ALA A 17 0.56 15.66 -0.01
C ALA A 17 0.42 16.15 1.44
N ASP A 18 1.44 16.85 1.96
CA ASP A 18 1.43 17.43 3.30
C ASP A 18 0.26 18.40 3.49
N ARG A 19 -0.05 19.23 2.49
CA ARG A 19 -1.20 20.15 2.55
C ARG A 19 -2.57 19.45 2.52
N LEU A 20 -2.65 18.30 1.87
CA LEU A 20 -3.91 17.56 1.71
C LEU A 20 -4.23 16.74 2.96
N TRP A 21 -3.22 16.08 3.52
CA TRP A 21 -3.40 15.12 4.61
C TRP A 21 -2.96 15.66 5.97
N GLY A 22 -2.04 16.62 5.99
CA GLY A 22 -1.42 17.12 7.21
C GLY A 22 -0.53 16.08 7.89
N GLN A 23 -0.10 16.45 9.09
CA GLN A 23 0.60 15.56 10.00
C GLN A 23 -0.35 14.48 10.53
N ILE A 24 0.09 13.22 10.50
CA ILE A 24 -0.65 12.10 11.11
C ILE A 24 -0.03 11.82 12.49
N GLU A 25 -0.84 11.95 13.54
CA GLU A 25 -0.45 11.62 14.91
C GLU A 25 -1.03 10.27 15.30
N VAL A 26 -0.14 9.35 15.72
CA VAL A 26 -0.51 8.01 16.19
C VAL A 26 -0.16 7.93 17.66
N GLU A 27 -1.17 7.79 18.50
CA GLU A 27 -1.02 7.63 19.95
C GLU A 27 -1.32 6.19 20.37
N ASP A 28 -0.45 5.59 21.19
CA ASP A 28 -0.66 4.27 21.76
C ASP A 28 -0.10 4.20 23.18
N SER A 29 -0.93 3.80 24.14
CA SER A 29 -0.56 3.64 25.55
C SER A 29 0.43 2.49 25.80
N HIS A 30 0.56 1.55 24.87
CA HIS A 30 1.47 0.40 24.92
C HIS A 30 2.79 0.64 24.17
N GLY A 31 2.94 1.83 23.57
CA GLY A 31 4.10 2.22 22.81
C GLY A 31 4.01 1.85 21.34
N VAL A 32 4.05 2.86 20.47
CA VAL A 32 4.18 2.71 19.03
C VAL A 32 5.67 2.76 18.64
N SER A 33 6.07 1.89 17.72
CA SER A 33 7.41 1.90 17.12
C SER A 33 7.29 2.06 15.62
N ILE A 34 8.36 2.51 14.98
CA ILE A 34 8.44 2.59 13.51
C ILE A 34 8.12 1.24 12.86
N TRP A 35 8.45 0.13 13.53
CA TRP A 35 8.10 -1.20 13.05
C TRP A 35 6.59 -1.42 12.97
N HIS A 36 5.82 -0.95 13.95
CA HIS A 36 4.36 -1.04 13.93
C HIS A 36 3.78 -0.29 12.73
N ALA A 37 4.26 0.93 12.46
CA ALA A 37 3.81 1.72 11.32
C ALA A 37 4.13 1.05 9.97
N LEU A 38 5.38 0.60 9.78
CA LEU A 38 5.79 -0.08 8.55
C LEU A 38 5.03 -1.39 8.34
N ASN A 39 4.81 -2.15 9.41
CA ASN A 39 4.05 -3.39 9.33
C ASN A 39 2.57 -3.12 8.99
N ALA A 40 1.94 -2.12 9.61
CA ALA A 40 0.56 -1.74 9.30
C ALA A 40 0.40 -1.29 7.83
N ILE A 41 1.35 -0.50 7.31
CA ILE A 41 1.37 -0.11 5.88
C ILE A 41 1.49 -1.36 4.99
N TYR A 42 2.42 -2.26 5.33
CA TYR A 42 2.61 -3.50 4.59
C TYR A 42 1.36 -4.39 4.60
N GLU A 43 0.71 -4.55 5.76
CA GLU A 43 -0.52 -5.32 5.92
C GLU A 43 -1.65 -4.72 5.08
N TYR A 44 -1.88 -3.42 5.20
CA TYR A 44 -2.89 -2.70 4.43
C TYR A 44 -2.72 -2.92 2.92
N PHE A 45 -1.49 -2.79 2.40
CA PHE A 45 -1.23 -2.98 0.97
C PHE A 45 -1.22 -4.45 0.54
N SER A 46 -1.07 -5.38 1.48
CA SER A 46 -1.12 -6.82 1.24
C SER A 46 -2.54 -7.38 1.15
N GLU A 47 -3.54 -6.62 1.63
CA GLU A 47 -4.95 -6.99 1.57
C GLU A 47 -5.47 -7.04 0.12
N PRO A 48 -6.46 -7.91 -0.18
CA PRO A 48 -7.19 -7.88 -1.44
C PRO A 48 -7.86 -6.51 -1.65
N ILE A 49 -7.87 -6.04 -2.90
CA ILE A 49 -8.71 -4.89 -3.25
C ILE A 49 -10.18 -5.31 -3.15
N THR A 50 -11.03 -4.46 -2.56
CA THR A 50 -12.45 -4.76 -2.49
C THR A 50 -13.12 -4.45 -3.84
N ARG A 51 -14.31 -5.02 -4.07
CA ARG A 51 -15.10 -4.70 -5.26
C ARG A 51 -15.53 -3.23 -5.28
N GLU A 52 -15.85 -2.67 -4.12
CA GLU A 52 -16.23 -1.27 -3.98
C GLU A 52 -15.07 -0.33 -4.36
N ASP A 53 -13.86 -0.63 -3.89
CA ASP A 53 -12.66 0.13 -4.26
C ASP A 53 -12.44 0.09 -5.79
N LEU A 54 -12.58 -1.08 -6.39
CA LEU A 54 -12.39 -1.26 -7.83
C LEU A 54 -13.45 -0.52 -8.64
N ASP A 55 -14.72 -0.61 -8.24
CA ASP A 55 -15.84 0.09 -8.87
C ASP A 55 -15.70 1.62 -8.73
N TYR A 56 -15.17 2.09 -7.59
CA TYR A 56 -14.85 3.50 -7.41
C TYR A 56 -13.72 3.95 -8.34
N LEU A 57 -12.59 3.23 -8.38
CA LEU A 57 -11.46 3.57 -9.23
C LEU A 57 -11.84 3.54 -10.72
N GLN A 58 -12.63 2.57 -11.16
CA GLN A 58 -13.09 2.48 -12.55
C GLN A 58 -14.05 3.63 -12.93
N ARG A 59 -14.80 4.18 -11.97
CA ARG A 59 -15.62 5.38 -12.19
C ARG A 59 -14.78 6.65 -12.36
N LEU A 60 -13.63 6.74 -11.69
CA LEU A 60 -12.71 7.88 -11.86
C LEU A 60 -12.06 7.87 -13.24
N ASP A 61 -11.60 6.70 -13.69
CA ASP A 61 -11.08 6.49 -15.04
C ASP A 61 -11.36 5.03 -15.48
N PRO A 62 -12.07 4.81 -16.60
CA PRO A 62 -12.36 3.47 -17.11
C PRO A 62 -11.11 2.62 -17.39
N SER A 63 -9.95 3.24 -17.63
CA SER A 63 -8.67 2.56 -17.88
C SER A 63 -8.03 1.97 -16.62
N ASN A 64 -8.43 2.42 -15.42
CA ASN A 64 -7.84 1.99 -14.16
C ASN A 64 -7.89 0.48 -13.95
N HIS A 65 -8.98 -0.18 -14.35
CA HIS A 65 -9.09 -1.63 -14.22
C HIS A 65 -7.99 -2.37 -14.99
N ALA A 66 -7.67 -1.93 -16.21
CA ALA A 66 -6.61 -2.53 -17.02
C ALA A 66 -5.22 -2.30 -16.41
N LEU A 67 -4.96 -1.08 -15.92
CA LEU A 67 -3.71 -0.70 -15.27
C LEU A 67 -3.46 -1.49 -13.98
N ILE A 68 -4.49 -1.64 -13.14
CA ILE A 68 -4.42 -2.43 -11.90
C ILE A 68 -4.16 -3.90 -12.23
N LEU A 69 -4.83 -4.45 -13.25
CA LEU A 69 -4.63 -5.83 -13.69
C LEU A 69 -3.22 -6.08 -14.20
N GLU A 70 -2.65 -5.13 -14.95
CA GLU A 70 -1.26 -5.17 -15.41
C GLU A 70 -0.28 -5.12 -14.23
N ALA A 71 -0.47 -4.19 -13.30
CA ALA A 71 0.36 -4.05 -12.10
C ALA A 71 0.36 -5.33 -11.25
N ALA A 72 -0.80 -5.96 -11.09
CA ALA A 72 -0.95 -7.22 -10.38
C ALA A 72 -0.22 -8.38 -11.08
N ARG A 73 -0.29 -8.45 -12.41
CA ARG A 73 0.48 -9.43 -13.19
C ARG A 73 1.99 -9.21 -13.03
N ASN A 74 2.44 -7.96 -13.12
CA ASN A 74 3.85 -7.60 -12.92
C ASN A 74 4.33 -7.98 -11.50
N ARG A 75 3.51 -7.76 -10.47
CA ARG A 75 3.79 -8.20 -9.09
C ARG A 75 3.98 -9.71 -8.98
N VAL A 76 3.08 -10.49 -9.58
CA VAL A 76 3.15 -11.95 -9.52
C VAL A 76 4.36 -12.46 -10.30
N ASN A 77 4.62 -11.95 -11.50
CA ASN A 77 5.72 -12.35 -12.37
C ASN A 77 7.11 -11.98 -11.82
N ALA A 78 7.20 -10.93 -11.00
CA ALA A 78 8.44 -10.54 -10.36
C ALA A 78 8.87 -11.50 -9.23
N GLN A 79 8.02 -12.44 -8.82
CA GLN A 79 8.36 -13.37 -7.74
C GLN A 79 9.11 -14.60 -8.25
N PRO A 80 10.19 -15.01 -7.58
CA PRO A 80 10.89 -16.25 -7.89
C PRO A 80 9.93 -17.45 -7.85
N GLY A 81 9.93 -18.26 -8.92
CA GLY A 81 9.09 -19.45 -9.02
C GLY A 81 7.62 -19.20 -9.37
N SER A 82 7.24 -17.97 -9.77
CA SER A 82 5.88 -17.69 -10.21
C SER A 82 5.54 -18.44 -11.51
N THR A 83 4.37 -19.08 -11.53
CA THR A 83 3.76 -19.69 -12.71
C THR A 83 2.53 -18.89 -13.15
N PRO A 84 2.00 -19.06 -14.36
CA PRO A 84 0.74 -18.42 -14.77
C PRO A 84 -0.43 -18.68 -13.80
N ALA A 85 -0.48 -19.87 -13.17
CA ALA A 85 -1.47 -20.20 -12.15
C ALA A 85 -1.33 -19.42 -10.83
N SER A 86 -0.14 -18.84 -10.57
CA SER A 86 0.14 -18.06 -9.37
C SER A 86 -0.68 -16.77 -9.30
N PHE A 87 -1.14 -16.25 -10.44
CA PHE A 87 -2.01 -15.07 -10.46
C PHE A 87 -3.39 -15.39 -9.88
N GLY A 88 -4.00 -16.50 -10.28
CA GLY A 88 -5.34 -16.88 -9.87
C GLY A 88 -5.50 -17.08 -8.36
N SER A 89 -4.46 -17.56 -7.67
CA SER A 89 -4.46 -17.76 -6.22
C SER A 89 -4.14 -16.49 -5.42
N ARG A 90 -3.53 -15.48 -6.04
CA ARG A 90 -3.04 -14.27 -5.34
C ARG A 90 -3.92 -13.06 -5.56
N GLY A 91 -4.67 -13.04 -6.66
CA GLY A 91 -5.64 -11.99 -7.00
C GLY A 91 -5.04 -10.58 -7.06
N LEU A 92 -5.95 -9.62 -7.12
CA LEU A 92 -5.65 -8.19 -7.03
C LEU A 92 -5.49 -7.78 -5.56
N LYS A 93 -4.46 -7.01 -5.27
CA LYS A 93 -4.18 -6.46 -3.93
C LYS A 93 -4.20 -4.93 -3.98
N ARG A 94 -4.40 -4.28 -2.84
CA ARG A 94 -4.37 -2.80 -2.76
C ARG A 94 -3.05 -2.21 -3.27
N VAL A 95 -1.92 -2.89 -3.10
CA VAL A 95 -0.63 -2.46 -3.66
C VAL A 95 -0.65 -2.30 -5.19
N ASP A 96 -1.53 -3.02 -5.91
CA ASP A 96 -1.60 -2.97 -7.37
C ASP A 96 -2.21 -1.65 -7.87
N ILE A 97 -2.90 -0.90 -7.01
CA ILE A 97 -3.40 0.46 -7.30
C ILE A 97 -2.23 1.44 -7.51
N LEU A 98 -1.06 1.16 -6.91
CA LEU A 98 0.13 2.02 -7.03
C LEU A 98 0.86 1.86 -8.38
N GLY A 99 0.42 0.92 -9.23
CA GLY A 99 1.04 0.66 -10.52
C GLY A 99 2.51 0.23 -10.40
N ASP A 100 3.38 0.87 -11.19
CA ASP A 100 4.83 0.60 -11.17
C ASP A 100 5.59 1.33 -10.06
N LYS A 101 4.94 2.22 -9.31
CA LYS A 101 5.58 3.02 -8.24
C LYS A 101 5.59 2.29 -6.90
N ARG A 102 5.91 1.00 -6.89
CA ARG A 102 5.92 0.13 -5.69
C ARG A 102 7.22 0.25 -4.87
N ASN A 103 7.89 1.39 -4.92
CA ASN A 103 9.15 1.60 -4.22
C ASN A 103 8.88 2.24 -2.87
N PHE A 104 9.22 1.53 -1.79
CA PHE A 104 9.38 2.12 -0.47
C PHE A 104 10.80 2.69 -0.36
N TRP A 105 10.93 4.01 -0.26
CA TRP A 105 12.23 4.69 -0.23
C TRP A 105 12.93 4.70 1.13
N GLY A 106 12.55 3.79 2.03
CA GLY A 106 13.25 3.61 3.31
C GLY A 106 12.91 4.67 4.35
N LEU A 107 13.60 4.55 5.49
CA LEU A 107 13.60 5.47 6.64
C LEU A 107 14.82 6.39 6.57
#